data_AF-A0A701W642-F1
#
_entry.id   AF-A0A701W642-F1
#
_cell.length_a   1.000
_cell.length_b   1.000
_cell.length_c   1.000
_cell.angle_alpha   90.00
_cell.angle_beta   90.00
_cell.angle_gamma   90.00
#
_symmetry.space_group_name_H-M   'P 1'
#
loop_
_entity.id
_entity.type
_entity.pdbx_description
1 polymer ?
#
loop_
_entity_poly.entity_id
_entity_poly.type
_entity_poly.pdbx_seq_one_letter_code
_entity_poly.pdbx_strand_id
1 'polypeptide(L)'
;MKYKLKLILFILYGWFPLTGHPQDYFYCNDDYSIVVADKSMIIDLITSSEMAMKLAEIYIERIYGFKTAIEQKPYKVWNKGNEWVIEGASIHHKKHGGVFSIVISKKNGRVISVSHGE
;
A
#
# COMPACT_ATOMS: atom_id res chain seq x y z
N MET A 1 45.15 2.26 3.77
CA MET A 1 45.50 1.34 4.86
C MET A 1 44.31 1.25 5.82
N LYS A 2 43.76 0.05 6.00
CA LYS A 2 42.58 -0.23 6.84
C LYS A 2 43.05 -0.44 8.29
N TYR A 3 42.49 0.27 9.25
CA TYR A 3 42.70 -0.04 10.67
C TYR A 3 41.44 -0.70 11.22
N LYS A 4 41.54 -1.99 11.57
CA LYS A 4 40.61 -2.69 12.47
C LYS A 4 41.20 -2.64 13.87
N LEU A 5 40.41 -2.24 14.87
CA LEU A 5 40.67 -2.63 16.26
C LEU A 5 39.35 -2.76 17.04
N LYS A 6 39.06 -4.00 17.47
CA LYS A 6 38.01 -4.40 18.43
C LYS A 6 38.56 -4.20 19.84
N LEU A 7 37.75 -3.71 20.80
CA LEU A 7 37.73 -4.31 22.14
C LEU A 7 36.47 -3.97 22.93
N ILE A 8 35.82 -5.02 23.41
CA ILE A 8 34.66 -5.07 24.31
C ILE A 8 35.15 -4.79 25.74
N LEU A 9 34.40 -4.00 26.52
CA LEU A 9 34.58 -3.90 27.96
C LEU A 9 33.23 -4.16 28.66
N PHE A 10 33.05 -5.39 29.16
CA PHE A 10 32.07 -5.71 30.19
C PHE A 10 32.66 -5.29 31.54
N ILE A 11 32.02 -4.36 32.25
CA ILE A 11 32.26 -4.18 33.69
C ILE A 11 30.96 -4.49 34.44
N LEU A 12 30.97 -5.73 34.96
CA LEU A 12 30.41 -6.20 36.22
C LEU A 12 29.84 -5.10 37.13
N TYR A 13 28.53 -5.10 37.40
CA TYR A 13 27.92 -4.87 38.73
C TYR A 13 26.41 -5.15 38.65
N GLY A 14 25.89 -5.96 39.57
CA GLY A 14 24.47 -5.93 39.96
C GLY A 14 23.67 -7.20 39.69
N TRP A 15 23.70 -8.12 40.66
CA TRP A 15 22.76 -9.23 40.79
C TRP A 15 21.38 -8.66 41.17
N PHE A 16 20.41 -8.68 40.25
CA PHE A 16 19.00 -8.44 40.55
C PHE A 16 18.21 -9.58 39.91
N PRO A 17 17.56 -10.48 40.69
CA PRO A 17 16.71 -11.50 40.10
C PRO A 17 15.34 -10.86 39.86
N LEU A 18 15.09 -10.44 38.63
CA LEU A 18 13.73 -10.31 38.13
C LEU A 18 13.54 -11.40 37.09
N THR A 19 12.79 -12.42 37.48
CA THR A 19 12.32 -13.49 36.61
C THR A 19 11.47 -12.88 35.51
N GLY A 20 12.10 -12.61 34.36
CA GLY A 20 11.45 -12.30 33.10
C GLY A 20 11.98 -13.27 32.03
N HIS A 21 11.06 -14.02 31.43
CA HIS A 21 11.30 -15.01 30.39
C HIS A 21 12.06 -14.39 29.19
N PRO A 22 13.16 -14.99 28.70
CA PRO A 22 13.92 -14.44 27.59
C PRO A 22 13.43 -15.03 26.27
N GLN A 23 12.51 -14.35 25.59
CA GLN A 23 12.34 -14.52 24.15
C GLN A 23 11.72 -13.25 23.53
N ASP A 24 12.49 -12.70 22.60
CA ASP A 24 12.05 -11.89 21.46
C ASP A 24 11.83 -10.39 21.66
N TYR A 25 12.82 -9.71 22.24
CA TYR A 25 13.13 -8.35 21.77
C TYR A 25 13.79 -8.47 20.39
N PHE A 26 12.97 -8.50 19.34
CA PHE A 26 13.45 -8.16 18.00
C PHE A 26 13.87 -6.69 18.02
N TYR A 27 15.15 -6.43 18.21
CA TYR A 27 15.74 -5.19 17.73
C TYR A 27 15.57 -5.21 16.21
N CYS A 28 14.62 -4.43 15.69
CA CYS A 28 14.66 -4.05 14.28
C CYS A 28 15.95 -3.25 14.10
N ASN A 29 17.00 -3.92 13.61
CA ASN A 29 18.14 -3.22 13.05
C ASN A 29 17.65 -2.57 11.76
N ASP A 30 17.06 -1.39 11.91
CA ASP A 30 16.82 -0.48 10.81
C ASP A 30 18.14 0.20 10.45
N ASP A 31 19.14 -0.61 10.08
CA ASP A 31 20.19 -0.18 9.15
C ASP A 31 19.60 -0.15 7.73
N TYR A 32 18.40 0.44 7.59
CA TYR A 32 18.01 1.04 6.33
C TYR A 32 18.96 2.22 6.16
N SER A 33 20.01 2.01 5.37
CA SER A 33 20.56 3.12 4.61
C SER A 33 19.38 3.70 3.83
N ILE A 34 18.81 4.79 4.37
CA ILE A 34 18.02 5.71 3.56
C ILE A 34 19.06 6.21 2.56
N VAL A 35 19.20 5.49 1.45
CA VAL A 35 19.72 6.06 0.23
C VAL A 35 18.80 7.25 0.06
N VAL A 36 19.31 8.45 0.33
CA VAL A 36 18.63 9.69 -0.01
C VAL A 36 18.58 9.63 -1.52
N ALA A 37 17.57 8.93 -2.02
CA ALA A 37 17.27 8.82 -3.43
C ALA A 37 17.17 10.26 -3.85
N ASP A 38 18.04 10.61 -4.80
CA ASP A 38 17.96 11.88 -5.48
C ASP A 38 16.48 12.16 -5.75
N LYS A 39 16.06 13.38 -5.40
CA LYS A 39 14.66 13.86 -5.35
C LYS A 39 13.91 13.66 -6.69
N SER A 40 14.59 13.15 -7.72
CA SER A 40 14.16 12.95 -9.09
C SER A 40 13.67 11.53 -9.45
N MET A 41 13.83 10.49 -8.61
CA MET A 41 13.19 9.19 -8.89
C MET A 41 11.74 9.19 -8.39
N ILE A 42 10.84 9.84 -9.14
CA ILE A 42 9.39 9.59 -8.98
C ILE A 42 9.10 8.20 -9.54
N ILE A 43 9.18 7.20 -8.68
CA ILE A 43 8.71 5.85 -8.99
C ILE A 43 7.21 5.83 -8.72
N ASP A 44 6.43 5.49 -9.75
CA ASP A 44 5.02 5.19 -9.57
C ASP A 44 4.87 3.90 -8.75
N LEU A 45 4.13 3.96 -7.65
CA LEU A 45 3.82 2.79 -6.83
C LEU A 45 2.91 1.82 -7.60
N ILE A 46 1.94 2.34 -8.34
CA ILE A 46 0.95 1.56 -9.07
C ILE A 46 1.36 1.50 -10.54
N THR A 47 2.17 0.50 -10.87
CA THR A 47 2.83 0.38 -12.18
C THR A 47 2.01 -0.39 -13.22
N SER A 48 0.97 -1.12 -12.80
CA SER A 48 0.16 -1.95 -13.70
C SER A 48 -1.33 -1.74 -13.51
N SER A 49 -2.09 -2.02 -14.58
CA SER A 49 -3.55 -1.98 -14.58
C SER A 49 -4.15 -3.02 -13.63
N GLU A 50 -3.54 -4.20 -13.53
CA GLU A 50 -3.96 -5.25 -12.58
C GLU A 50 -3.84 -4.77 -11.13
N MET A 51 -2.75 -4.09 -10.77
CA MET A 51 -2.56 -3.54 -9.43
C MET A 51 -3.60 -2.45 -9.14
N ALA A 52 -3.85 -1.57 -10.10
CA ALA A 52 -4.88 -0.54 -10.01
C ALA A 52 -6.29 -1.15 -9.82
N MET A 53 -6.60 -2.23 -10.54
CA MET A 53 -7.87 -2.96 -10.41
C MET A 53 -8.03 -3.60 -9.03
N LYS A 54 -7.01 -4.28 -8.51
CA LYS A 54 -7.06 -4.89 -7.17
C LYS A 54 -7.27 -3.83 -6.08
N LEU A 55 -6.59 -2.69 -6.22
CA LEU A 55 -6.74 -1.59 -5.27
C LEU A 55 -8.11 -0.94 -5.36
N ALA A 56 -8.64 -0.75 -6.57
CA ALA A 56 -10.00 -0.28 -6.78
C ALA A 56 -11.03 -1.22 -6.13
N GLU A 57 -10.87 -2.55 -6.26
CA GLU A 57 -11.75 -3.52 -5.61
C GLU A 57 -11.79 -3.35 -4.09
N ILE A 58 -10.62 -3.22 -3.44
CA ILE A 58 -10.51 -2.98 -1.99
C ILE A 58 -11.24 -1.71 -1.58
N TYR A 59 -11.08 -0.62 -2.34
CA TYR A 59 -11.74 0.65 -2.03
C TYR A 59 -13.24 0.61 -2.25
N ILE A 60 -13.69 0.04 -3.37
CA ILE A 60 -15.11 -0.05 -3.72
C ILE A 60 -15.85 -0.99 -2.76
N GLU A 61 -15.25 -2.12 -2.38
CA GLU A 61 -15.80 -2.99 -1.34
C GLU A 61 -15.96 -2.24 -0.02
N ARG A 62 -14.97 -1.43 0.38
CA ARG A 62 -15.04 -0.63 1.61
C ARG A 62 -16.10 0.47 1.55
N ILE A 63 -16.31 1.10 0.41
CA ILE A 63 -17.21 2.27 0.27
C ILE A 63 -18.66 1.83 0.00
N TYR A 64 -18.85 0.88 -0.92
CA TYR A 64 -20.17 0.48 -1.44
C TYR A 64 -20.53 -0.98 -1.14
N GLY A 65 -19.66 -1.72 -0.45
CA GLY A 65 -19.87 -3.11 -0.07
C GLY A 65 -19.38 -4.13 -1.11
N PHE A 66 -19.09 -5.34 -0.63
CA PHE A 66 -18.60 -6.47 -1.43
C PHE A 66 -19.48 -6.77 -2.65
N LYS A 67 -20.80 -6.74 -2.46
CA LYS A 67 -21.77 -7.00 -3.53
C LYS A 67 -21.54 -6.07 -4.73
N THR A 68 -21.41 -4.77 -4.48
CA THR A 68 -21.17 -3.76 -5.52
C THR A 68 -19.86 -4.00 -6.25
N ALA A 69 -18.79 -4.33 -5.52
CA ALA A 69 -17.49 -4.62 -6.12
C ALA A 69 -17.57 -5.82 -7.07
N ILE A 70 -18.23 -6.92 -6.66
CA ILE A 70 -18.31 -8.12 -7.49
C ILE A 70 -19.27 -7.97 -8.67
N GLU A 71 -20.46 -7.39 -8.47
CA GLU A 71 -21.50 -7.31 -9.52
C GLU A 71 -21.11 -6.37 -10.67
N GLN A 72 -20.22 -5.41 -10.43
CA GLN A 72 -19.77 -4.47 -11.45
C GLN A 72 -18.49 -4.93 -12.21
N LYS A 73 -18.11 -6.20 -12.10
CA LYS A 73 -17.02 -6.78 -12.90
C LYS A 73 -17.49 -7.21 -14.31
N PRO A 74 -16.55 -7.34 -15.28
CA PRO A 74 -15.18 -6.85 -15.26
C PRO A 74 -15.10 -5.32 -15.25
N TYR A 75 -14.10 -4.81 -14.54
CA TYR A 75 -13.81 -3.38 -14.53
C TYR A 75 -13.14 -2.94 -15.82
N LYS A 76 -13.42 -1.70 -16.23
CA LYS A 76 -12.65 -1.01 -17.26
C LYS A 76 -11.55 -0.21 -16.57
N VAL A 77 -10.32 -0.34 -17.05
CA VAL A 77 -9.15 0.33 -16.47
C VAL A 77 -8.33 0.98 -17.56
N TRP A 78 -7.97 2.25 -17.37
CA TRP A 78 -7.08 2.96 -18.27
C TRP A 78 -6.26 4.02 -17.55
N ASN A 79 -5.21 4.46 -18.23
CA ASN A 79 -4.31 5.49 -17.74
C ASN A 79 -4.78 6.89 -18.16
N LYS A 80 -4.66 7.86 -17.24
CA LYS A 80 -4.83 9.28 -17.53
C LYS A 80 -3.70 10.07 -16.87
N GLY A 81 -2.61 10.29 -17.59
CA GLY A 81 -1.42 10.95 -17.05
C GLY A 81 -0.85 10.21 -15.83
N ASN A 82 -0.87 10.87 -14.67
CA ASN A 82 -0.35 10.35 -13.39
C ASN A 82 -1.40 9.55 -12.59
N GLU A 83 -2.50 9.16 -13.24
CA GLU A 83 -3.66 8.54 -12.60
C GLU A 83 -4.08 7.26 -13.32
N TRP A 84 -4.63 6.34 -12.55
CA TRP A 84 -5.44 5.23 -13.02
C TRP A 84 -6.91 5.58 -12.85
N VAL A 85 -7.70 5.36 -13.90
CA VAL A 85 -9.15 5.48 -13.85
C VAL A 85 -9.75 4.08 -13.98
N ILE A 86 -10.64 3.73 -13.06
CA ILE A 86 -11.31 2.44 -13.02
C ILE A 86 -12.82 2.68 -12.97
N GLU A 87 -13.55 2.03 -13.86
CA GLU A 87 -15.02 2.04 -13.87
C GLU A 87 -15.57 0.63 -13.74
N GLY A 88 -16.67 0.53 -13.00
CA GLY A 88 -17.50 -0.66 -13.00
C GLY A 88 -18.21 -0.86 -14.34
N ALA A 89 -18.67 -2.08 -14.59
CA ALA A 89 -19.52 -2.41 -15.73
C ALA A 89 -20.92 -2.79 -15.24
N SER A 90 -21.97 -2.22 -15.84
CA SER A 90 -23.34 -2.68 -15.61
C SER A 90 -23.68 -3.78 -16.61
N ILE A 91 -23.37 -5.03 -16.24
CA ILE A 91 -23.62 -6.20 -17.12
C ILE A 91 -24.98 -6.82 -16.85
N HIS A 92 -25.51 -6.68 -15.62
CA HIS A 92 -26.71 -7.38 -15.19
C HIS A 92 -27.84 -6.48 -14.68
N HIS A 93 -27.63 -5.16 -14.55
CA HIS A 93 -28.57 -4.27 -13.88
C HIS A 93 -28.96 -3.08 -14.76
N LYS A 94 -30.03 -3.26 -15.57
CA LYS A 94 -30.78 -2.15 -16.18
C LYS A 94 -31.73 -1.45 -15.19
N LYS A 95 -31.67 -1.79 -13.90
CA LYS A 95 -32.67 -1.41 -12.91
C LYS A 95 -32.01 -0.67 -11.74
N HIS A 96 -31.95 0.64 -11.89
CA HIS A 96 -31.66 1.70 -10.90
C HIS A 96 -30.22 1.76 -10.38
N GLY A 97 -29.55 2.90 -10.64
CA GLY A 97 -28.14 3.16 -10.30
C GLY A 97 -27.21 3.06 -11.51
N GLY A 98 -26.24 3.96 -11.59
CA GLY A 98 -25.11 3.91 -12.50
C GLY A 98 -23.97 3.03 -12.00
N VAL A 99 -22.82 3.11 -12.68
CA VAL A 99 -21.60 2.37 -12.30
C VAL A 99 -20.70 3.24 -11.44
N PHE A 100 -19.87 2.62 -10.60
CA PHE A 100 -18.83 3.37 -9.89
C PHE A 100 -17.76 3.86 -10.87
N SER A 101 -17.15 4.99 -10.54
CA SER A 101 -15.90 5.46 -11.13
C SER A 101 -14.95 5.84 -10.00
N ILE A 102 -13.70 5.38 -10.06
CA ILE A 102 -12.67 5.69 -9.08
C ILE A 102 -11.37 6.08 -9.78
N VAL A 103 -10.76 7.15 -9.29
CA VAL A 103 -9.48 7.67 -9.79
C VAL A 103 -8.43 7.52 -8.72
N ILE A 104 -7.31 6.88 -9.07
CA ILE A 104 -6.24 6.49 -8.16
C ILE A 104 -4.92 7.10 -8.65
N SER A 105 -4.20 7.76 -7.74
CA SER A 105 -2.85 8.27 -7.98
C SER A 105 -1.87 7.14 -8.24
N LYS A 106 -1.13 7.19 -9.36
CA LYS A 106 -0.06 6.22 -9.66
C LYS A 106 1.06 6.26 -8.65
N LYS A 107 1.38 7.46 -8.15
CA LYS A 107 2.52 7.71 -7.26
C LYS A 107 2.41 6.99 -5.93
N ASN A 108 1.21 6.90 -5.37
CA ASN A 108 1.04 6.45 -3.97
C ASN A 108 -0.25 5.67 -3.71
N GLY A 109 -1.04 5.35 -4.73
CA GLY A 109 -2.29 4.61 -4.58
C GLY A 109 -3.42 5.37 -3.89
N ARG A 110 -3.24 6.67 -3.58
CA ARG A 110 -4.29 7.48 -2.96
C ARG A 110 -5.50 7.62 -3.90
N VAL A 111 -6.69 7.43 -3.36
CA VAL A 111 -7.95 7.78 -4.05
C VAL A 111 -8.02 9.30 -4.22
N ILE A 112 -8.09 9.74 -5.47
CA ILE A 112 -8.25 11.14 -5.86
C ILE A 112 -9.73 11.50 -5.87
N SER A 113 -10.56 10.65 -6.47
CA SER A 113 -12.00 10.81 -6.50
C SER A 113 -12.71 9.46 -6.60
N VAL A 114 -13.94 9.41 -6.10
CA VAL A 114 -14.87 8.29 -6.27
C VAL A 114 -16.26 8.87 -6.55
N SER A 115 -16.97 8.29 -7.51
CA SER A 115 -18.36 8.61 -7.81
C SER A 115 -19.13 7.33 -8.13
N HIS A 116 -20.45 7.44 -8.12
CA HIS A 116 -21.37 6.39 -8.54
C HIS A 116 -22.44 7.09 -9.38
N GLY A 117 -22.65 6.64 -10.62
CA GLY A 117 -23.68 7.23 -11.46
C GLY A 117 -25.07 7.04 -10.82
N GLU A 118 -25.99 7.98 -11.04
CA GLU A 118 -27.39 7.83 -10.62
C GLU A 118 -28.18 6.92 -11.57
#